data_AF-A0A5R9EJW7-F1
#
_entry.id   AF-A0A5R9EJW7-F1
#
_cell.length_a   1.000
_cell.length_b   1.000
_cell.length_c   1.000
_cell.angle_alpha   90.00
_cell.angle_beta   90.00
_cell.angle_gamma   90.00
#
_symmetry.space_group_name_H-M   'P 1'
#
loop_
_entity.id
_entity.type
_entity.pdbx_description
1 polymer ?
#
loop_
_entity_poly.entity_id
_entity_poly.type
_entity_poly.pdbx_seq_one_letter_code
_entity_poly.pdbx_strand_id
1 'polypeptide(L)'
;MAKKWNAFTRIYEPYELPDGAVMYSNNLDRLIMCAQCSDVLKYGKSYTSKQIHNNNGLGYCVCEKCYEQEWKEEREYVELRRN
;
A
#
# COMPACT_ATOMS: atom_id res chain seq x y z
N MET A 1 -6.33 -7.52 10.73
CA MET A 1 -5.30 -8.24 9.98
C MET A 1 -5.23 -7.67 8.57
N ALA A 2 -4.03 -7.33 8.10
CA ALA A 2 -3.83 -6.84 6.74
C ALA A 2 -3.48 -7.99 5.80
N LYS A 3 -3.69 -7.74 4.51
CA LYS A 3 -3.32 -8.64 3.42
C LYS A 3 -2.66 -7.83 2.33
N LYS A 4 -1.68 -8.42 1.65
CA LYS A 4 -1.04 -7.82 0.50
C LYS A 4 -1.47 -8.54 -0.77
N TRP A 5 -1.94 -7.76 -1.73
CA TRP A 5 -2.24 -8.20 -3.09
C TRP A 5 -0.95 -8.38 -3.87
N ASN A 6 -0.76 -9.55 -4.46
CA ASN A 6 0.29 -9.77 -5.43
C ASN A 6 -0.26 -9.53 -6.85
N ALA A 7 0.27 -8.51 -7.53
CA ALA A 7 -0.19 -8.10 -8.86
C ALA A 7 -0.08 -9.23 -9.91
N PHE A 8 0.94 -10.09 -9.79
CA PHE A 8 1.22 -11.15 -10.76
C PHE A 8 0.40 -12.42 -10.52
N THR A 9 0.29 -12.86 -9.27
CA THR A 9 -0.46 -14.08 -8.91
C THR A 9 -1.95 -13.84 -8.70
N ARG A 10 -2.36 -12.57 -8.49
CA ARG A 10 -3.75 -12.16 -8.22
C ARG A 10 -4.33 -12.84 -6.97
N ILE A 11 -3.47 -13.06 -5.98
CA ILE A 11 -3.82 -13.67 -4.69
C ILE A 11 -3.44 -12.70 -3.57
N TYR A 12 -4.27 -12.68 -2.52
CA TYR A 12 -3.97 -11.99 -1.27
C TYR A 12 -3.22 -12.89 -0.31
N GLU A 13 -2.12 -12.41 0.23
CA GLU A 13 -1.32 -13.10 1.24
C GLU A 13 -1.41 -12.36 2.58
N PRO A 14 -1.36 -13.05 3.73
CA PRO A 14 -1.18 -12.42 5.04
C PRO A 14 -0.05 -11.41 5.03
N TYR A 15 -0.27 -10.23 5.61
CA TYR A 15 0.75 -9.18 5.66
C TYR A 15 0.82 -8.58 7.05
N GLU A 16 2.03 -8.61 7.62
CA GLU A 16 2.33 -7.94 8.89
C GLU A 16 2.66 -6.48 8.61
N LEU A 17 1.98 -5.60 9.33
CA LEU A 17 2.17 -4.16 9.19
C LEU A 17 3.23 -3.66 10.16
N PRO A 18 4.00 -2.63 9.79
CA PRO A 18 4.81 -1.93 10.77
C PRO A 18 3.91 -1.14 11.74
N ASP A 19 4.37 -1.01 12.98
CA ASP A 19 3.67 -0.24 14.00
C ASP A 19 3.50 1.22 13.54
N GLY A 20 2.28 1.75 13.73
CA GLY A 20 1.93 3.10 13.30
C GLY A 20 1.49 3.23 11.83
N ALA A 21 1.40 2.13 11.08
CA ALA A 21 0.70 2.13 9.80
C ALA A 21 -0.81 2.33 10.01
N VAL A 22 -1.42 3.20 9.21
CA VAL A 22 -2.84 3.54 9.31
C VAL A 22 -3.51 3.52 7.94
N MET A 23 -4.82 3.36 7.90
CA MET A 23 -5.62 3.56 6.68
C MET A 23 -6.22 4.97 6.60
N TYR A 24 -6.36 5.63 7.75
CA TYR A 24 -7.03 6.92 7.85
C TYR A 24 -6.49 7.74 9.02
N SER A 25 -6.46 9.05 8.82
CA SER A 25 -6.34 10.05 9.87
C SER A 25 -7.10 11.31 9.46
N ASN A 26 -7.66 12.01 10.45
CA ASN A 26 -8.24 13.34 10.28
C ASN A 26 -7.21 14.47 10.45
N ASN A 27 -5.95 14.15 10.77
CA ASN A 27 -4.86 15.12 10.92
C ASN A 27 -3.81 14.89 9.83
N LEU A 28 -3.70 15.84 8.90
CA LEU A 28 -2.76 15.77 7.77
C LEU A 28 -1.28 15.87 8.19
N ASP A 29 -1.00 16.50 9.33
CA ASP A 29 0.36 16.66 9.85
C ASP A 29 0.79 15.50 10.76
N ARG A 30 -0.11 14.56 11.06
CA ARG A 30 0.22 13.38 11.86
C ARG A 30 1.32 12.58 11.17
N LEU A 31 2.39 12.28 11.91
CA LEU A 31 3.40 11.32 11.48
C LEU A 31 2.81 9.91 11.55
N ILE A 32 2.93 9.20 10.45
CA ILE A 32 2.49 7.81 10.27
C ILE A 32 3.65 6.99 9.71
N MET A 33 3.50 5.68 9.77
CA MET A 33 4.46 4.75 9.19
C MET A 33 3.99 4.30 7.81
N CYS A 34 4.86 4.34 6.80
CA CYS A 34 4.58 3.75 5.49
C CYS A 34 4.36 2.25 5.66
N ALA A 35 3.20 1.74 5.22
CA ALA A 35 2.85 0.33 5.39
C ALA A 35 3.77 -0.64 4.64
N GLN A 36 4.52 -0.18 3.63
CA GLN A 36 5.39 -1.01 2.80
C GLN A 36 6.88 -0.96 3.20
N CYS A 37 7.44 0.24 3.43
CA CYS A 37 8.88 0.41 3.68
C CYS A 37 9.23 0.82 5.12
N SER A 38 8.23 1.11 5.95
CA SER A 38 8.45 1.61 7.32
C SER A 38 9.16 2.97 7.42
N ASP A 39 9.16 3.78 6.36
CA ASP A 39 9.57 5.18 6.47
C ASP A 39 8.48 6.01 7.17
N VAL A 40 8.90 6.99 7.96
CA VAL A 40 8.00 7.95 8.60
C VAL A 40 7.64 9.07 7.62
N LEU A 41 6.34 9.38 7.52
CA LEU A 41 5.82 10.43 6.66
C LEU A 41 4.62 11.14 7.30
N LYS A 42 4.32 12.35 6.84
CA LYS A 42 3.05 13.02 7.16
C LYS A 42 1.89 12.33 6.46
N TYR A 43 0.79 12.11 7.17
CA TYR A 43 -0.41 11.48 6.61
C TYR A 43 -0.90 12.20 5.34
N GLY A 44 -0.90 13.53 5.32
CA GLY A 44 -1.28 14.33 4.14
C GLY A 44 -0.32 14.26 2.95
N LYS A 45 0.80 13.54 3.08
CA LYS A 45 1.75 13.24 2.01
C LYS A 45 1.79 11.75 1.64
N SER A 46 0.88 10.96 2.22
CA SER A 46 0.73 9.55 1.91
C SER A 46 -0.28 9.31 0.78
N TYR A 47 -0.22 8.11 0.21
CA TYR A 47 -1.15 7.61 -0.78
C TYR A 47 -1.86 6.37 -0.23
N THR A 48 -3.08 6.12 -0.69
CA THR A 48 -3.78 4.87 -0.38
C THR A 48 -3.18 3.74 -1.20
N SER A 49 -2.60 2.74 -0.54
CA SER A 49 -2.04 1.56 -1.20
C SER A 49 -3.08 0.85 -2.05
N LYS A 50 -2.64 0.38 -3.22
CA LYS A 50 -3.37 -0.49 -4.14
C LYS A 50 -3.16 -1.97 -3.83
N GLN A 51 -2.23 -2.28 -2.92
CA GLN A 51 -1.84 -3.66 -2.63
C GLN A 51 -2.09 -4.07 -1.18
N ILE A 52 -1.83 -3.20 -0.21
CA ILE A 52 -1.93 -3.51 1.22
C ILE A 52 -3.29 -3.06 1.72
N HIS A 53 -4.18 -4.02 1.97
CA HIS A 53 -5.55 -3.77 2.39
C HIS A 53 -5.89 -4.44 3.71
N ASN A 54 -6.90 -3.92 4.40
CA ASN A 54 -7.58 -4.69 5.44
C ASN A 54 -8.54 -5.73 4.82
N ASN A 55 -9.18 -6.53 5.67
CA ASN A 55 -10.15 -7.54 5.24
C ASN A 55 -11.40 -6.98 4.52
N ASN A 56 -11.65 -5.67 4.62
CA ASN A 56 -12.77 -4.99 3.97
C ASN A 56 -12.34 -4.31 2.65
N GLY A 57 -11.08 -4.45 2.23
CA GLY A 57 -10.54 -3.84 1.01
C GLY A 57 -10.10 -2.38 1.15
N LEU A 58 -10.03 -1.83 2.37
CA LEU A 58 -9.50 -0.48 2.59
C LEU A 58 -7.97 -0.50 2.57
N GLY A 59 -7.37 0.39 1.79
CA GLY A 59 -5.92 0.50 1.64
C GLY A 59 -5.24 1.22 2.80
N TYR A 60 -4.08 0.71 3.17
CA TYR A 60 -3.19 1.38 4.13
C TYR A 60 -2.37 2.49 3.46
N CYS A 61 -1.95 3.46 4.24
CA CYS A 61 -1.12 4.57 3.77
C CYS A 61 0.30 4.12 3.43
N VAL A 62 0.77 4.50 2.25
CA VAL A 62 2.14 4.28 1.77
C VAL A 62 2.75 5.60 1.28
N CYS A 63 4.08 5.67 1.21
CA CYS A 63 4.78 6.81 0.62
C CYS A 63 4.65 6.80 -0.91
N GLU A 64 4.92 7.95 -1.54
CA GLU A 64 4.88 8.13 -3.01
C GLU A 64 5.69 7.06 -3.74
N LYS A 65 6.93 6.81 -3.31
CA LYS A 65 7.82 5.81 -3.94
C LYS A 65 7.21 4.41 -3.94
N CYS A 66 6.62 3.99 -2.83
CA CYS A 66 5.96 2.69 -2.75
C CYS A 66 4.69 2.65 -3.61
N TYR A 67 3.91 3.74 -3.64
CA TYR A 67 2.72 3.82 -4.48
C TYR A 67 3.06 3.74 -5.99
N GLU A 68 4.13 4.41 -6.42
CA GLU A 68 4.64 4.32 -7.80
C GLU A 68 5.09 2.91 -8.16
N GLN A 69 5.75 2.22 -7.21
CA GLN A 69 6.16 0.83 -7.38
C GLN A 69 4.95 -0.10 -7.55
N GLU A 70 3.90 0.06 -6.73
CA GLU A 70 2.65 -0.71 -6.88
C GLU A 70 2.02 -0.51 -8.27
N TRP A 71 2.03 0.72 -8.78
CA TRP A 71 1.56 1.04 -10.13
C TRP A 71 2.42 0.42 -11.22
N LYS A 72 3.73 0.40 -11.03
CA LYS A 72 4.67 -0.22 -11.98
C LYS A 72 4.39 -1.71 -12.09
N GLU A 73 4.24 -2.41 -10.96
CA GLU A 73 3.93 -3.84 -10.93
C GLU A 73 2.59 -4.17 -11.62
N GLU A 74 1.54 -3.37 -11.40
CA GLU A 74 0.26 -3.59 -12.09
C GLU A 74 0.39 -3.35 -13.60
N ARG A 75 1.16 -2.34 -14.04
CA ARG A 75 1.41 -2.09 -15.47
C ARG A 75 2.20 -3.22 -16.12
N GLU A 76 3.27 -3.68 -15.47
CA GLU A 76 4.09 -4.81 -15.94
C GLU A 76 3.23 -6.06 -16.11
N TYR A 77 2.36 -6.37 -15.15
CA TYR A 77 1.42 -7.49 -15.28
C TYR A 77 0.44 -7.31 -16.46
N VAL A 78 -0.11 -6.12 -16.66
CA VAL A 78 -1.00 -5.83 -17.80
C VAL A 78 -0.27 -6.01 -19.13
N GLU A 79 0.98 -5.56 -19.22
CA GLU A 79 1.83 -5.72 -20.42
C GLU A 79 2.16 -7.20 -20.68
N LEU A 80 2.49 -7.98 -19.63
CA LEU A 80 2.74 -9.41 -19.74
C LEU A 80 1.53 -10.20 -20.25
N ARG A 81 0.30 -9.78 -19.95
CA ARG A 81 -0.93 -10.45 -20.44
C ARG A 81 -1.38 -10.01 -21.83
N ARG A 82 -0.75 -8.98 -22.41
CA ARG A 82 -1.06 -8.51 -23.77
C ARG A 82 -0.25 -9.22 -24.85
N ASN A 83 0.87 -9.85 -24.46
CA ASN A 83 1.72 -10.67 -25.32
C ASN A 83 1.37 -12.16 -25.19
#